data_AF-A0A7Y4TLJ5-F1
#
_entry.id   AF-A0A7Y4TLJ5-F1
#
_cell.length_a   1.000
_cell.length_b   1.000
_cell.length_c   1.000
_cell.angle_alpha   90.00
_cell.angle_beta   90.00
_cell.angle_gamma   90.00
#
_symmetry.space_group_name_H-M   'P 1'
#
loop_
_entity.id
_entity.type
_entity.pdbx_description
1 polymer ?
#
loop_
_entity_poly.entity_id
_entity_poly.type
_entity_poly.pdbx_seq_one_letter_code
_entity_poly.pdbx_strand_id
1 'polypeptide(L)'
;MESINNPDALISGHVYSWTEVSRTHRIRNGIYQRKGRLISLLTDFGRINPCYPDYHGNSKDTIFYTGSGRHGDQKLDPTNRALIESIGTELAVPLFNKLSPGRWEFMGYWQVIDGKYIFDEKQNRMLWKFTLQKYSNV
;
A
#
# COMPACT_ATOMS: atom_id res chain seq x y z
N MET A 1 -12.15 -23.75 -24.37
CA MET A 1 -11.29 -22.96 -23.45
C MET A 1 -11.43 -21.51 -23.86
N GLU A 2 -12.43 -20.83 -23.34
CA GLU A 2 -12.55 -19.37 -23.51
C GLU A 2 -11.75 -18.74 -22.37
N SER A 3 -10.63 -18.11 -22.71
CA SER A 3 -9.99 -17.15 -21.81
C SER A 3 -10.96 -15.99 -21.62
N ILE A 4 -11.55 -15.90 -20.44
CA ILE A 4 -12.37 -14.76 -20.05
C ILE A 4 -11.40 -13.56 -19.98
N ASN A 5 -11.36 -12.77 -21.05
CA ASN A 5 -10.76 -11.44 -21.02
C ASN A 5 -11.60 -10.61 -20.05
N ASN A 6 -11.23 -10.60 -18.78
CA ASN A 6 -11.82 -9.72 -17.78
C ASN A 6 -11.29 -8.30 -18.06
N PRO A 7 -12.10 -7.38 -18.63
CA PRO A 7 -11.64 -6.04 -18.98
C PRO A 7 -11.27 -5.20 -17.74
N ASP A 8 -11.62 -5.66 -16.54
CA ASP A 8 -11.29 -5.00 -15.27
C ASP A 8 -10.01 -5.56 -14.60
N ALA A 9 -9.31 -6.50 -15.25
CA ALA A 9 -8.06 -7.04 -14.71
C ALA A 9 -6.96 -5.96 -14.73
N LEU A 10 -6.41 -5.64 -13.56
CA LEU A 10 -5.29 -4.72 -13.44
C LEU A 10 -3.99 -5.38 -13.94
N ILE A 11 -3.24 -4.66 -14.78
CA ILE A 11 -2.01 -5.14 -15.41
C ILE A 11 -0.80 -4.51 -14.71
N SER A 12 0.06 -5.33 -14.09
CA SER A 12 1.24 -4.84 -13.38
C SER A 12 2.14 -4.02 -14.32
N GLY A 13 2.61 -2.86 -13.85
CA GLY A 13 3.41 -1.90 -14.62
C GLY A 13 2.57 -0.96 -15.51
N HIS A 14 1.26 -1.20 -15.66
CA HIS A 14 0.40 -0.29 -16.39
C HIS A 14 0.13 0.99 -15.57
N VAL A 15 0.04 2.12 -16.26
CA VAL A 15 -0.23 3.44 -15.65
C VAL A 15 -1.69 3.80 -15.85
N TYR A 16 -2.42 3.86 -14.75
CA TYR A 16 -3.84 4.21 -14.69
C TYR A 16 -4.05 5.66 -14.28
N SER A 17 -5.20 6.21 -14.70
CA SER A 17 -5.72 7.49 -14.22
C SER A 17 -6.28 7.38 -12.80
N TRP A 18 -6.49 8.53 -12.13
CA TRP A 18 -7.23 8.52 -10.86
C TRP A 18 -8.65 7.96 -10.99
N THR A 19 -9.33 8.25 -12.10
CA THR A 19 -10.69 7.74 -12.35
C THR A 19 -10.72 6.21 -12.34
N GLU A 20 -9.71 5.57 -12.91
CA GLU A 20 -9.58 4.11 -12.90
C GLU A 20 -9.16 3.58 -11.53
N VAL A 21 -8.12 4.15 -10.92
CA VAL A 21 -7.66 3.77 -9.57
C VAL A 21 -8.79 3.88 -8.55
N SER A 22 -9.60 4.93 -8.62
CA SER A 22 -10.69 5.20 -7.66
C SER A 22 -11.84 4.19 -7.70
N ARG A 23 -11.93 3.35 -8.74
CA ARG A 23 -12.87 2.21 -8.77
C ARG A 23 -12.53 1.20 -7.67
N THR A 24 -11.24 1.05 -7.37
CA THR A 24 -10.68 0.15 -6.36
C THR A 24 -10.27 0.89 -5.09
N HIS A 25 -9.44 1.92 -5.21
CA HIS A 25 -8.89 2.70 -4.11
C HIS A 25 -9.68 4.02 -3.94
N ARG A 26 -10.77 3.95 -3.18
CA ARG A 26 -11.86 4.94 -3.18
C ARG A 26 -11.56 6.23 -2.40
N ILE A 27 -10.36 6.39 -1.84
CA ILE A 27 -9.97 7.53 -1.00
C ILE A 27 -8.59 8.06 -1.39
N ARG A 28 -8.22 9.28 -1.01
CA ARG A 28 -6.91 9.87 -1.38
C ARG A 28 -5.76 9.49 -0.43
N ASN A 29 -6.05 8.81 0.68
CA ASN A 29 -5.06 8.44 1.69
C ASN A 29 -4.38 7.12 1.30
N GLY A 30 -3.19 6.85 1.86
CA GLY A 30 -2.41 5.67 1.50
C GLY A 30 -3.11 4.33 1.70
N ILE A 31 -3.97 4.20 2.71
CA ILE A 31 -4.53 2.91 3.13
C ILE A 31 -6.05 2.95 3.03
N TYR A 32 -6.62 2.16 2.12
CA TYR A 32 -8.07 1.99 2.02
C TYR A 32 -8.51 0.68 2.67
N GLN A 33 -9.41 0.79 3.65
CA GLN A 33 -10.06 -0.34 4.30
C GLN A 33 -11.58 -0.17 4.28
N ARG A 34 -12.30 -1.28 4.41
CA ARG A 34 -13.75 -1.28 4.63
C ARG A 34 -14.14 -2.31 5.68
N LYS A 35 -14.79 -1.85 6.75
CA LYS A 35 -15.21 -2.70 7.89
C LYS A 35 -14.04 -3.51 8.49
N GLY A 36 -12.87 -2.87 8.65
CA GLY A 36 -11.66 -3.50 9.20
C GLY A 36 -10.84 -4.27 8.17
N ARG A 37 -11.42 -4.67 7.04
CA ARG A 37 -10.70 -5.39 5.98
C ARG A 37 -9.89 -4.43 5.10
N LEU A 38 -8.60 -4.69 4.95
CA LEU A 38 -7.74 -4.00 3.99
C LEU A 38 -8.21 -4.26 2.55
N ILE A 39 -8.29 -3.21 1.73
CA ILE A 39 -8.78 -3.29 0.35
C ILE A 39 -7.69 -2.94 -0.67
N SER A 40 -6.95 -1.86 -0.44
CA SER A 40 -5.92 -1.42 -1.39
C SER A 40 -4.98 -0.38 -0.77
N LEU A 41 -3.81 -0.21 -1.38
CA LEU A 41 -2.75 0.66 -0.92
C LEU A 41 -2.31 1.65 -2.01
N LEU A 42 -1.87 2.83 -1.58
CA LEU A 42 -1.13 3.79 -2.37
C LEU A 42 0.22 4.05 -1.75
N THR A 43 1.23 4.28 -2.58
CA THR A 43 2.52 4.82 -2.18
C THR A 43 2.94 5.90 -3.18
N ASP A 44 3.86 6.77 -2.78
CA ASP A 44 4.62 7.64 -3.67
C ASP A 44 6.14 7.51 -3.46
N PHE A 45 6.57 6.53 -2.66
CA PHE A 45 7.96 6.32 -2.23
C PHE A 45 8.64 7.58 -1.71
N GLY A 46 7.88 8.45 -1.02
CA GLY A 46 8.37 9.71 -0.48
C GLY A 46 8.67 10.78 -1.53
N ARG A 47 8.42 10.54 -2.82
CA ARG A 47 8.73 11.48 -3.91
C ARG A 47 7.87 12.73 -3.86
N ILE A 48 6.62 12.59 -3.39
CA ILE A 48 5.66 13.70 -3.30
C ILE A 48 5.42 14.05 -1.83
N ASN A 49 5.37 13.07 -0.93
CA ASN A 49 5.25 13.30 0.52
C ASN A 49 6.47 12.73 1.27
N PRO A 50 7.53 13.52 1.46
CA PRO A 50 8.78 13.04 2.08
C PRO A 50 8.61 12.53 3.52
N CYS A 51 7.50 12.86 4.18
CA CYS A 51 7.20 12.39 5.55
C CYS A 51 6.85 10.90 5.64
N TYR A 52 6.67 10.21 4.51
CA TYR A 52 6.52 8.76 4.44
C TYR A 52 7.62 8.19 3.55
N PRO A 53 8.78 7.83 4.11
CA PRO A 53 9.86 7.22 3.35
C PRO A 53 9.53 5.74 3.17
N ASP A 54 8.59 5.43 2.29
CA ASP A 54 8.43 4.06 1.82
C ASP A 54 9.62 3.74 0.91
N TYR A 55 10.16 2.53 1.00
CA TYR A 55 11.29 2.12 0.17
C TYR A 55 11.26 0.63 -0.15
N HIS A 56 11.86 0.26 -1.27
CA HIS A 56 12.11 -1.14 -1.58
C HIS A 56 13.18 -1.70 -0.64
N GLY A 57 12.99 -2.96 -0.21
CA GLY A 57 14.05 -3.69 0.48
C GLY A 57 15.16 -4.11 -0.46
N ASN A 58 15.86 -5.19 -0.12
CA ASN A 58 16.95 -5.72 -0.95
C ASN A 58 16.48 -6.27 -2.31
N SER A 59 15.17 -6.43 -2.50
CA SER A 59 14.53 -6.84 -3.74
C SER A 59 13.39 -5.90 -4.12
N LYS A 60 12.98 -5.94 -5.39
CA LYS A 60 11.76 -5.23 -5.85
C LYS A 60 10.47 -5.88 -5.34
N ASP A 61 10.54 -7.04 -4.70
CA ASP A 61 9.39 -7.79 -4.20
C ASP A 61 9.13 -7.54 -2.72
N THR A 62 9.95 -6.71 -2.06
CA THR A 62 9.75 -6.29 -0.68
C THR A 62 9.66 -4.78 -0.62
N ILE A 63 8.66 -4.26 0.09
CA ILE A 63 8.50 -2.83 0.37
C ILE A 63 8.37 -2.63 1.88
N PHE A 64 9.12 -1.69 2.43
CA PHE A 64 8.89 -1.16 3.77
C PHE A 64 7.94 0.02 3.67
N TYR A 65 6.72 -0.20 4.17
CA TYR A 65 5.59 0.69 4.04
C TYR A 65 5.29 1.38 5.36
N THR A 66 5.10 2.70 5.35
CA THR A 66 4.82 3.48 6.56
C THR A 66 3.32 3.57 6.80
N GLY A 67 2.88 3.36 8.04
CA GLY A 67 1.48 3.45 8.43
C GLY A 67 0.86 4.84 8.28
N SER A 68 -0.45 4.93 8.53
CA SER A 68 -1.21 6.16 8.54
C SER A 68 -0.91 7.02 9.76
N GLY A 69 -0.91 8.35 9.57
CA GLY A 69 -0.77 9.35 10.63
C GLY A 69 0.37 10.31 10.35
N ARG A 70 0.04 11.53 9.90
CA ARG A 70 1.01 12.52 9.42
C ARG A 70 1.72 13.29 10.54
N HIS A 71 1.08 13.45 11.69
CA HIS A 71 1.56 14.28 12.78
C HIS A 71 1.55 13.51 14.10
N GLY A 72 2.59 13.73 14.92
CA GLY A 72 2.77 13.04 16.20
C GLY A 72 2.93 11.53 16.06
N ASP A 73 2.91 10.84 17.19
CA ASP A 73 2.96 9.39 17.24
C ASP A 73 1.77 8.76 16.51
N GLN A 74 2.04 7.79 15.65
CA GLN A 74 1.00 7.09 14.91
C GLN A 74 0.16 6.22 15.84
N LYS A 75 -1.16 6.31 15.70
CA LYS A 75 -2.11 5.56 16.52
C LYS A 75 -2.50 4.25 15.85
N LEU A 76 -2.93 3.27 16.64
CA LEU A 76 -3.60 2.06 16.13
C LEU A 76 -5.07 2.36 15.79
N ASP A 77 -5.25 3.29 14.85
CA ASP A 77 -6.54 3.67 14.27
C ASP A 77 -7.08 2.56 13.34
N PRO A 78 -8.30 2.67 12.80
CA PRO A 78 -8.85 1.64 11.92
C PRO A 78 -8.02 1.35 10.67
N THR A 79 -7.22 2.29 10.17
CA THR A 79 -6.38 2.07 8.98
C THR A 79 -5.12 1.28 9.29
N ASN A 80 -4.39 1.65 10.35
CA ASN A 80 -3.23 0.89 10.81
C ASN A 80 -3.62 -0.48 11.35
N ARG A 81 -4.79 -0.58 12.01
CA ARG A 81 -5.34 -1.85 12.47
C ARG A 81 -5.64 -2.80 11.32
N ALA A 82 -6.22 -2.33 10.22
CA ALA A 82 -6.50 -3.16 9.05
C ALA A 82 -5.23 -3.77 8.43
N LEU A 83 -4.09 -3.05 8.48
CA LEU A 83 -2.80 -3.60 8.08
C LEU A 83 -2.34 -4.71 9.04
N ILE A 84 -2.39 -4.46 10.35
CA ILE A 84 -2.04 -5.46 11.38
C ILE A 84 -2.91 -6.71 11.26
N GLU A 85 -4.22 -6.56 11.14
CA GLU A 85 -5.17 -7.68 11.02
C GLU A 85 -5.00 -8.48 9.72
N SER A 86 -4.35 -7.92 8.70
CA SER A 86 -4.02 -8.65 7.46
C SER A 86 -2.76 -9.50 7.55
N ILE A 87 -1.91 -9.29 8.56
CA ILE A 87 -0.68 -10.06 8.76
C ILE A 87 -1.03 -11.53 9.02
N GLY A 88 -0.33 -12.43 8.33
CA GLY A 88 -0.52 -13.88 8.46
C GLY A 88 -1.78 -14.40 7.76
N THR A 89 -2.56 -13.53 7.10
CA THR A 89 -3.62 -13.94 6.20
C THR A 89 -3.08 -14.10 4.77
N GLU A 90 -3.79 -14.84 3.91
CA GLU A 90 -3.45 -14.92 2.49
C GLU A 90 -3.92 -13.68 1.68
N LEU A 91 -4.40 -12.62 2.36
CA LEU A 91 -4.96 -11.45 1.72
C LEU A 91 -3.90 -10.65 0.96
N ALA A 92 -3.91 -10.76 -0.37
CA ALA A 92 -3.16 -9.88 -1.26
C ALA A 92 -4.05 -8.74 -1.76
N VAL A 93 -3.59 -7.49 -1.65
CA VAL A 93 -4.31 -6.29 -2.07
C VAL A 93 -3.56 -5.52 -3.16
N PRO A 94 -4.26 -4.82 -4.06
CA PRO A 94 -3.61 -4.01 -5.08
C PRO A 94 -2.86 -2.81 -4.46
N LEU A 95 -1.64 -2.59 -4.94
CA LEU A 95 -0.81 -1.41 -4.62
C LEU A 95 -0.64 -0.53 -5.85
N PHE A 96 -0.86 0.78 -5.70
CA PHE A 96 -0.60 1.75 -6.76
C PHE A 96 0.48 2.75 -6.34
N ASN A 97 1.46 2.98 -7.21
CA ASN A 97 2.50 3.97 -7.02
C ASN A 97 2.15 5.27 -7.74
N LYS A 98 2.14 6.40 -7.03
CA LYS A 98 1.90 7.72 -7.60
C LYS A 98 3.16 8.20 -8.33
N LEU A 99 3.09 8.29 -9.65
CA LEU A 99 4.18 8.84 -10.46
C LEU A 99 4.11 10.36 -10.55
N SER A 100 2.91 10.90 -10.72
CA SER A 100 2.62 12.34 -10.79
C SER A 100 1.11 12.57 -10.56
N PRO A 101 0.60 13.82 -10.51
CA PRO A 101 -0.84 14.06 -10.47
C PRO A 101 -1.56 13.30 -11.59
N GLY A 102 -2.55 12.49 -11.22
CA GLY A 102 -3.36 11.71 -12.16
C GLY A 102 -2.68 10.49 -12.79
N ARG A 103 -1.41 10.18 -12.48
CA ARG A 103 -0.69 9.02 -13.05
C ARG A 103 -0.26 8.06 -11.96
N TRP A 104 -0.79 6.84 -12.04
CA TRP A 104 -0.63 5.80 -11.02
C TRP A 104 -0.22 4.48 -11.64
N GLU A 105 0.99 4.01 -11.33
CA GLU A 105 1.45 2.71 -11.78
C GLU A 105 0.85 1.61 -10.88
N PHE A 106 0.23 0.59 -11.47
CA PHE A 106 -0.18 -0.58 -10.71
C PHE A 106 1.03 -1.49 -10.44
N MET A 107 1.33 -1.73 -9.17
CA MET A 107 2.52 -2.48 -8.74
C MET A 107 2.25 -3.97 -8.54
N GLY A 108 1.06 -4.44 -8.88
CA GLY A 108 0.61 -5.79 -8.61
C GLY A 108 -0.12 -5.90 -7.26
N TYR A 109 -0.28 -7.15 -6.82
CA TYR A 109 -0.90 -7.49 -5.54
C TYR A 109 0.18 -7.74 -4.49
N TRP A 110 -0.07 -7.30 -3.26
CA TRP A 110 0.88 -7.31 -2.17
C TRP A 110 0.24 -7.77 -0.87
N GLN A 111 0.97 -8.54 -0.09
CA GLN A 111 0.58 -9.02 1.23
C GLN A 111 1.34 -8.24 2.31
N VAL A 112 0.69 -7.98 3.43
CA VAL A 112 1.37 -7.47 4.63
C VAL A 112 1.89 -8.67 5.42
N ILE A 113 3.21 -8.76 5.62
CA ILE A 113 3.84 -9.93 6.24
C ILE A 113 4.43 -9.65 7.63
N ASP A 114 4.64 -8.38 7.98
CA ASP A 114 5.15 -7.94 9.28
C ASP A 114 4.70 -6.51 9.60
N GLY A 115 4.69 -6.15 10.87
CA GLY A 115 4.28 -4.84 11.36
C GLY A 115 4.94 -4.51 12.70
N LYS A 116 5.64 -3.38 12.77
CA LYS A 116 6.38 -2.92 13.95
C LYS A 116 6.04 -1.48 14.28
N TYR A 117 5.95 -1.17 15.57
CA TYR A 117 5.81 0.19 16.06
C TYR A 117 7.17 0.66 16.58
N ILE A 118 7.82 1.55 15.83
CA ILE A 118 9.21 1.94 16.06
C ILE A 118 9.34 3.46 16.19
N PHE A 119 10.35 3.89 16.94
CA PHE A 119 10.73 5.30 17.00
C PHE A 119 11.54 5.68 15.75
N ASP A 120 11.11 6.73 15.05
CA ASP A 120 11.84 7.29 13.92
C ASP A 120 12.59 8.54 14.38
N GLU A 121 13.92 8.48 14.42
CA GLU A 121 14.77 9.57 14.90
C GLU A 121 14.69 10.81 14.01
N LYS A 122 14.51 10.63 12.68
CA LYS A 122 14.44 11.76 11.73
C LYS A 122 13.18 12.59 11.91
N GLN A 123 12.07 11.93 12.23
CA GLN A 123 10.78 12.57 12.46
C GLN A 123 10.50 12.81 13.95
N ASN A 124 11.36 12.32 14.84
CA ASN A 124 11.25 12.39 16.30
C ASN A 124 9.85 11.96 16.80
N ARG A 125 9.36 10.83 16.30
CA ARG A 125 8.02 10.30 16.63
C ARG A 125 7.93 8.80 16.39
N MET A 126 6.95 8.17 17.00
CA MET A 126 6.64 6.76 16.78
C MET A 126 5.87 6.56 15.47
N LEU A 127 6.32 5.59 14.66
CA LEU A 127 5.72 5.21 13.38
C LEU A 127 5.39 3.72 13.38
N TRP A 128 4.28 3.38 12.73
CA TRP A 128 4.06 2.02 12.26
C TRP A 128 4.86 1.80 10.97
N LYS A 129 5.65 0.73 10.94
CA LYS A 129 6.38 0.25 9.76
C LYS A 129 5.91 -1.17 9.45
N PHE A 130 5.45 -1.37 8.23
CA PHE A 130 4.95 -2.63 7.73
C PHE A 130 5.90 -3.16 6.66
N THR A 131 6.05 -4.48 6.60
CA THR A 131 6.76 -5.13 5.50
C THR A 131 5.71 -5.69 4.55
N LEU A 132 5.75 -5.24 3.30
CA LEU A 132 4.93 -5.77 2.23
C LEU A 132 5.75 -6.73 1.38
N GLN A 133 5.15 -7.85 1.01
CA GLN A 133 5.72 -8.82 0.09
C GLN A 133 4.85 -8.90 -1.15
N LYS A 134 5.48 -8.87 -2.32
CA LYS A 134 4.77 -9.01 -3.59
C LYS A 134 4.17 -10.41 -3.69
N TYR A 135 2.89 -10.46 -4.02
CA TYR A 135 2.19 -11.71 -4.23
C TYR A 135 2.46 -12.18 -5.66
N SER A 136 3.12 -13.33 -5.77
CA SER A 136 3.35 -14.03 -7.01
C SER A 136 2.57 -15.34 -6.94
N ASN A 137 1.60 -15.54 -7.82
CA ASN A 137 1.07 -16.87 -8.05
C ASN A 137 2.20 -17.70 -8.64
N VAL A 138 2.64 -18.72 -7.90
CA VAL A 138 3.52 -19.77 -8.42
C VAL A 138 2.71 -20.67 -9.35
#